data_AF-A0A520J8X1-F1
#
_entry.id   AF-A0A520J8X1-F1
#
_cell.length_a   1.000
_cell.length_b   1.000
_cell.length_c   1.000
_cell.angle_alpha   90.00
_cell.angle_beta   90.00
_cell.angle_gamma   90.00
#
_symmetry.space_group_name_H-M   'P 1'
#
loop_
_entity.id
_entity.type
_entity.pdbx_description
1 polymer ?
#
loop_
_entity_poly.entity_id
_entity_poly.type
_entity_poly.pdbx_seq_one_letter_code
_entity_poly.pdbx_strand_id
1 'polypeptide(L)' 'VALIEDSEATLKYFRREGAMVRLDPANRAYDPQRYAPAQVRVQGKLSGILRRYD' A
#
# COMPACT_ATOMS: atom_id res chain seq x y z
N VAL A 1 3.72 3.42 -3.29
CA VAL A 1 4.18 3.62 -1.91
C VAL A 1 3.20 4.55 -1.22
N ALA A 2 2.74 4.18 -0.04
CA ALA A 2 1.73 4.91 0.72
C ALA A 2 2.17 5.07 2.17
N LEU A 3 1.71 6.14 2.80
CA LEU A 3 1.88 6.41 4.22
C LEU A 3 0.51 6.27 4.90
N ILE A 4 0.42 5.46 5.93
CA ILE A 4 -0.81 5.23 6.72
C ILE A 4 -0.70 6.07 7.99
N GLU A 5 -1.75 6.86 8.28
CA GLU A 5 -1.87 7.73 9.47
C GLU A 5 -0.60 8.58 9.72
N ASP A 6 0.00 9.06 8.63
CA ASP A 6 1.24 9.82 8.60
C ASP A 6 2.45 9.19 9.34
N SER A 7 2.41 7.89 9.65
CA SER A 7 3.41 7.21 10.47
C SER A 7 3.98 5.93 9.83
N GLU A 8 3.16 5.08 9.20
CA GLU A 8 3.60 3.80 8.66
C GLU A 8 3.74 3.83 7.13
N ALA A 9 4.97 3.66 6.64
CA ALA A 9 5.23 3.55 5.20
C ALA A 9 5.04 2.10 4.71
N THR A 10 4.27 1.92 3.64
CA THR A 10 3.96 0.60 3.09
C THR A 10 3.99 0.53 1.55
N LEU A 11 4.24 -0.68 1.05
CA LEU A 11 4.11 -1.03 -0.37
C LEU A 11 3.10 -2.17 -0.52
N LYS A 12 1.91 -1.82 -1.03
CA LYS A 12 0.78 -2.72 -1.27
C LYS A 12 0.09 -2.30 -2.57
N TYR A 13 -0.75 -3.16 -3.14
CA TYR A 13 -1.61 -2.76 -4.25
C TYR A 13 -2.72 -1.86 -3.72
N PHE A 14 -2.79 -0.64 -4.25
CA PHE A 14 -3.80 0.34 -3.88
C PHE A 14 -5.07 0.15 -4.71
N ARG A 15 -6.22 -0.02 -4.06
CA ARG A 15 -7.54 -0.03 -4.72
C ARG A 15 -8.50 0.91 -4.02
N ARG A 16 -9.38 1.54 -4.80
CA ARG A 16 -10.56 2.25 -4.29
C ARG A 16 -11.71 1.26 -4.20
N GLU A 17 -12.32 1.13 -3.03
CA GLU A 17 -13.42 0.21 -2.73
C GLU A 17 -14.58 1.01 -2.12
N GLY A 18 -15.43 1.59 -2.98
CA GLY A 18 -16.49 2.51 -2.57
C GLY A 18 -15.94 3.72 -1.83
N ALA A 19 -16.37 3.93 -0.58
CA ALA A 19 -15.91 5.00 0.29
C ALA A 19 -14.56 4.71 0.97
N MET A 20 -13.99 3.51 0.76
CA MET A 20 -12.78 3.06 1.44
C MET A 20 -11.60 2.89 0.46
N VAL A 21 -10.40 2.88 1.02
CA VAL A 21 -9.18 2.42 0.35
C VAL A 21 -8.87 1.02 0.83
N ARG A 22 -8.63 0.10 -0.10
CA ARG A 22 -8.14 -1.25 0.18
C ARG A 22 -6.68 -1.38 -0.25
N LEU A 23 -5.85 -1.86 0.66
CA LEU A 23 -4.43 -2.14 0.42
C LEU A 23 -4.22 -3.65 0.41
N ASP A 24 -4.12 -4.23 -0.80
CA ASP A 24 -3.93 -5.68 -0.96
C ASP A 24 -2.44 -6.04 -0.80
N PRO A 25 -2.07 -7.03 0.04
CA PRO A 25 -0.70 -7.52 0.12
C PRO A 25 -0.34 -8.31 -1.14
N ALA A 26 0.95 -8.31 -1.48
CA ALA A 26 1.49 -9.18 -2.55
C ALA A 26 1.79 -10.61 -2.06
N ASN A 27 1.51 -10.91 -0.78
CA ASN A 27 1.68 -12.22 -0.17
C ASN A 27 0.32 -12.73 0.32
N ARG A 28 -0.11 -13.88 -0.21
CA ARG A 28 -1.41 -14.53 0.08
C ARG A 28 -1.62 -14.96 1.53
N ALA A 29 -0.55 -15.02 2.33
CA ALA A 29 -0.64 -15.36 3.75
C ALA A 29 -1.19 -14.21 4.61
N TYR A 30 -1.40 -13.02 4.03
CA TYR A 30 -1.86 -11.83 4.73
C TYR A 30 -3.17 -11.33 4.14
N ASP A 31 -4.03 -10.80 5.00
CA ASP A 31 -5.32 -10.24 4.59
C ASP A 31 -5.18 -8.80 4.06
N PRO A 32 -6.11 -8.37 3.18
CA PRO A 32 -6.23 -6.96 2.78
C PRO A 32 -6.56 -6.04 3.94
N GLN A 33 -5.90 -4.89 3.99
CA GLN A 33 -6.20 -3.83 4.96
C GLN A 33 -7.14 -2.80 4.34
N ARG A 34 -8.05 -2.22 5.13
CA ARG A 34 -9.03 -1.23 4.69
C ARG A 34 -8.95 0.02 5.56
N TYR A 35 -8.96 1.17 4.92
CA TYR A 35 -8.81 2.47 5.57
C TYR A 35 -9.77 3.49 4.96
N ALA A 36 -10.13 4.51 5.73
CA ALA A 36 -10.73 5.71 5.16
C ALA A 36 -9.72 6.41 4.24
N PRO A 37 -10.15 7.09 3.16
CA PRO A 37 -9.24 7.75 2.23
C PRO A 37 -8.30 8.75 2.89
N ALA A 38 -8.75 9.43 3.96
CA ALA A 38 -7.96 10.41 4.70
C ALA A 38 -6.80 9.78 5.50
N GLN A 39 -6.89 8.49 5.84
CA GLN A 39 -5.84 7.79 6.58
C GLN A 39 -4.69 7.33 5.67
N VAL A 40 -4.82 7.41 4.34
CA VAL A 40 -3.83 6.89 3.39
C VAL A 40 -3.33 7.99 2.45
N ARG A 41 -2.06 8.34 2.59
CA ARG A 41 -1.38 9.32 1.72
C ARG A 41 -0.46 8.61 0.73
N VAL A 42 -0.85 8.53 -0.53
CA VAL A 42 -0.01 7.95 -1.60
C VAL A 42 1.17 8.88 -1.89
N GLN A 43 2.41 8.40 -1.68
CA GLN A 43 3.63 9.18 -1.95
C GLN A 43 4.20 8.93 -3.36
N GLY A 44 3.78 7.86 -4.03
CA GLY A 44 4.27 7.53 -5.36
C GLY A 44 3.87 6.12 -5.82
N LYS A 45 4.30 5.74 -7.02
CA LYS A 45 4.05 4.42 -7.61
C LYS A 45 5.37 3.65 -7.74
N LEU A 46 5.35 2.34 -7.50
CA LEU A 46 6.50 1.48 -7.78
C LEU A 46 6.76 1.44 -9.29
N SER A 47 7.96 1.83 -9.72
CA SER A 47 8.36 1.89 -11.13
C SER A 47 9.41 0.85 -11.53
N GLY A 48 10.14 0.29 -10.57
CA GLY A 48 11.16 -0.72 -10.81
C GLY A 48 11.63 -1.35 -9.51
N ILE A 49 12.31 -2.49 -9.62
CA ILE A 49 12.92 -3.21 -8.50
C ILE A 49 14.36 -3.50 -8.90
N LEU A 50 15.32 -2.98 -8.13
CA LEU A 50 16.72 -3.38 -8.23
C LEU A 50 16.99 -4.45 -7.18
N ARG A 51 17.51 -5.61 -7.59
CA ARG A 51 17.98 -6.66 -6.68
C ARG A 51 19.44 -6.95 -6.99
N ARG A 52 20.26 -7.01 -5.95
CA ARG A 52 21.66 -7.41 -6.00
C ARG A 52 21.82 -8.62 -5.09
N TYR A 53 22.50 -9.66 -5.58
CA TYR A 53 22.63 -10.95 -4.88
C TYR A 53 24.08 -11.32 -4.55
N ASP A 54 25.02 -10.43 -4.89
CA ASP A 54 26.46 -10.61 -4.67
C ASP A 54 26.83 -10.76 -3.19
#